data_AF-U1LEY1-F1
#
_entry.id   AF-U1LEY1-F1
#
_cell.length_a   1.000
_cell.length_b   1.000
_cell.length_c   1.000
_cell.angle_alpha   90.00
_cell.angle_beta   90.00
_cell.angle_gamma   90.00
#
_symmetry.space_group_name_H-M   'P 1'
#
loop_
_entity.id
_entity.type
_entity.pdbx_description
1 polymer ?
#
loop_
_entity_poly.entity_id
_entity_poly.type
_entity_poly.pdbx_seq_one_letter_code
_entity_poly.pdbx_strand_id
1 'polypeptide(L)'
;MSHLIQIHCASEARLALQPYFFSQDGAHVFRVFGVSIAEAAFTETGITVTFPLESPMEELQALHDLLVRIDTNHDVTIDDTQAVIGYLGDGTVVTVYRHFKRWLDFLSAARVRSMEGVVVEVRANGVKLAEGVLRSYELMEDGDFYVSACTIEADGLEHFEGELSLAAVM
;
A
#
# COMPACT_ATOMS: atom_id res chain seq x y z
N MET A 1 6.09 18.59 -7.77
CA MET A 1 6.00 18.62 -6.29
C MET A 1 6.21 17.19 -5.79
N SER A 2 6.81 17.01 -4.63
CA SER A 2 7.13 15.71 -4.04
C SER A 2 6.58 15.63 -2.62
N HIS A 3 6.33 14.42 -2.14
CA HIS A 3 6.09 14.16 -0.73
C HIS A 3 7.39 14.22 0.06
N LEU A 4 7.29 14.54 1.34
CA LEU A 4 8.42 14.69 2.25
C LEU A 4 8.13 13.99 3.59
N ILE A 5 9.15 13.28 4.07
CA ILE A 5 9.18 12.62 5.36
C ILE A 5 10.46 13.03 6.08
N GLN A 6 10.34 13.39 7.35
CA GLN A 6 11.47 13.62 8.24
C GLN A 6 11.63 12.42 9.18
N ILE A 7 12.82 11.83 9.22
CA ILE A 7 13.20 10.81 10.19
C ILE A 7 14.21 11.45 11.14
N HIS A 8 13.79 11.76 12.35
CA HIS A 8 14.63 12.35 13.38
C HIS A 8 15.35 11.25 14.16
N CYS A 9 16.67 11.36 14.30
CA CYS A 9 17.45 10.35 15.02
C CYS A 9 18.82 10.89 15.45
N ALA A 10 19.42 10.23 16.45
CA ALA A 10 20.80 10.52 16.87
C ALA A 10 21.81 10.09 15.79
N SER A 11 23.04 10.62 15.87
CA SER A 11 24.11 10.34 14.90
C SER A 11 24.40 8.84 14.72
N GLU A 12 24.34 8.03 15.78
CA GLU A 12 24.57 6.58 15.72
C GLU A 12 23.49 5.87 14.91
N ALA A 13 22.22 6.15 15.21
CA ALA A 13 21.08 5.64 14.43
C ALA A 13 21.16 6.09 12.97
N ARG A 14 21.48 7.37 12.71
CA ARG A 14 21.64 7.90 11.35
C ARG A 14 22.68 7.11 10.52
N LEU A 15 23.80 6.70 11.12
CA LEU A 15 24.79 5.84 10.45
C LEU A 15 24.23 4.45 10.18
N ALA A 16 23.49 3.87 11.14
CA ALA A 16 22.84 2.58 11.00
C ALA A 16 21.73 2.57 9.93
N LEU A 17 21.22 3.73 9.55
CA LEU A 17 20.23 3.88 8.47
C LEU A 17 20.84 3.99 7.06
N GLN A 18 22.14 4.27 6.93
CA GLN A 18 22.79 4.36 5.60
C GLN A 18 22.62 3.12 4.71
N PRO A 19 22.69 1.87 5.22
CA PRO A 19 22.53 0.68 4.39
C PRO A 19 21.16 0.53 3.72
N TYR A 20 20.13 1.27 4.17
CA TYR A 20 18.81 1.28 3.52
C TYR A 20 18.80 2.10 2.22
N PHE A 21 19.78 2.99 2.02
CA PHE A 21 19.82 3.92 0.89
C PHE A 21 21.12 3.77 0.08
N PHE A 22 20.96 3.43 -1.20
CA PHE A 22 22.08 3.23 -2.12
C PHE A 22 22.59 4.56 -2.67
N SER A 23 23.91 4.72 -2.78
CA SER A 23 24.48 5.89 -3.44
C SER A 23 24.39 5.74 -4.96
N GLN A 24 23.77 6.71 -5.63
CA GLN A 24 23.62 6.78 -7.09
C GLN A 24 23.74 8.24 -7.54
N ASP A 25 24.66 8.53 -8.46
CA ASP A 25 24.86 9.87 -9.05
C ASP A 25 25.00 11.01 -8.02
N GLY A 26 25.54 10.71 -6.84
CA GLY A 26 25.70 11.66 -5.73
C GLY A 26 24.47 11.82 -4.83
N ALA A 27 23.36 11.13 -5.12
CA ALA A 27 22.19 11.03 -4.27
C ALA A 27 22.18 9.70 -3.49
N HIS A 28 21.43 9.64 -2.39
CA HIS A 28 21.11 8.39 -1.72
C HIS A 28 19.67 8.01 -2.03
N VAL A 29 19.42 6.78 -2.49
CA VAL A 29 18.09 6.35 -2.94
C VAL A 29 17.66 5.05 -2.29
N PHE A 30 16.39 4.98 -1.93
CA PHE A 30 15.72 3.71 -1.65
C PHE A 30 15.21 3.12 -2.97
N ARG A 31 15.48 1.83 -3.20
CA ARG A 31 15.13 1.15 -4.44
C ARG A 31 14.58 -0.25 -4.17
N VAL A 32 13.68 -0.68 -5.04
CA VAL A 32 13.15 -2.05 -5.07
C VAL A 32 13.24 -2.55 -6.51
N PHE A 33 13.78 -3.76 -6.69
CA PHE A 33 14.03 -4.37 -8.00
C PHE A 33 14.72 -3.46 -9.04
N GLY A 34 15.60 -2.57 -8.59
CA GLY A 34 16.35 -1.64 -9.45
C GLY A 34 15.64 -0.34 -9.79
N VAL A 35 14.40 -0.14 -9.33
CA VAL A 35 13.64 1.11 -9.48
C VAL A 35 13.84 1.98 -8.25
N SER A 36 14.24 3.23 -8.44
CA SER A 36 14.35 4.22 -7.36
C SER A 36 12.96 4.73 -6.96
N ILE A 37 12.59 4.51 -5.70
CA ILE A 37 11.27 4.86 -5.14
C ILE A 37 11.34 6.21 -4.41
N ALA A 38 12.41 6.43 -3.66
CA ALA A 38 12.58 7.64 -2.86
C ALA A 38 14.04 8.07 -2.80
N GLU A 39 14.26 9.38 -2.70
CA GLU A 39 15.57 9.98 -2.42
C GLU A 39 15.69 10.26 -0.93
N ALA A 40 16.91 10.16 -0.40
CA ALA A 40 17.25 10.43 0.98
C ALA A 40 18.38 11.47 1.05
N ALA A 41 18.20 12.48 1.89
CA ALA A 41 19.22 13.45 2.25
C ALA A 41 19.53 13.32 3.74
N PHE A 42 20.78 12.99 4.06
CA PHE A 42 21.25 12.92 5.43
C PHE A 42 21.51 14.33 5.96
N THR A 43 20.82 14.70 7.04
CA THR A 43 20.94 16.00 7.69
C THR A 43 21.60 15.83 9.06
N GLU A 44 21.95 16.92 9.74
CA GLU A 44 22.51 16.88 11.09
C GLU A 44 21.57 16.22 12.11
N THR A 45 20.25 16.35 11.90
CA THR A 45 19.20 15.90 12.81
C THR A 45 18.55 14.57 12.40
N GLY A 46 18.99 13.98 11.30
CA GLY A 46 18.50 12.69 10.83
C GLY A 46 18.51 12.53 9.31
N ILE A 47 17.38 12.17 8.71
CA ILE A 47 17.22 11.91 7.27
C ILE A 47 15.94 12.57 6.77
N THR A 48 16.03 13.26 5.63
CA THR A 48 14.87 13.69 4.86
C THR A 48 14.66 12.73 3.71
N VAL A 49 13.46 12.14 3.60
CA VAL A 49 13.09 11.24 2.50
C VAL A 49 12.06 11.93 1.62
N THR A 50 12.27 11.94 0.31
CA THR A 50 11.36 12.53 -0.68
C THR A 50 11.00 11.55 -1.78
N PHE A 51 9.73 11.53 -2.17
CA PHE A 51 9.22 10.64 -3.21
C PHE A 51 8.14 11.33 -4.07
N PRO A 52 7.85 10.84 -5.29
CA PRO A 52 6.84 11.43 -6.18
C PRO A 52 5.44 11.50 -5.55
N LEU A 53 4.63 12.49 -5.94
CA LEU A 53 3.22 12.58 -5.52
C LEU A 53 2.37 11.44 -6.09
N GLU A 54 2.68 11.03 -7.32
CA GLU A 54 1.96 9.99 -8.05
C GLU A 54 2.79 8.70 -8.05
N SER A 55 3.02 8.14 -6.86
CA SER A 55 3.67 6.83 -6.73
C SER A 55 2.63 5.70 -6.85
N PRO A 56 2.90 4.65 -7.64
CA PRO A 56 2.12 3.42 -7.67
C PRO A 56 1.96 2.80 -6.27
N MET A 57 0.89 2.03 -6.08
CA MET A 57 0.59 1.40 -4.79
C MET A 57 1.72 0.50 -4.31
N GLU A 58 2.37 -0.24 -5.22
CA GLU A 58 3.47 -1.14 -4.92
C GLU A 58 4.70 -0.38 -4.39
N GLU A 59 4.95 0.82 -4.92
CA GLU A 59 6.03 1.69 -4.45
C GLU A 59 5.71 2.29 -3.08
N LEU A 60 4.45 2.71 -2.88
CA LEU A 60 3.98 3.21 -1.59
C LEU A 60 4.06 2.13 -0.51
N GLN A 61 3.68 0.89 -0.83
CA GLN A 61 3.79 -0.26 0.07
C GLN A 61 5.26 -0.53 0.43
N ALA A 62 6.15 -0.56 -0.55
CA ALA A 62 7.58 -0.75 -0.31
C ALA A 62 8.18 0.34 0.58
N LEU A 63 7.78 1.60 0.38
CA LEU A 63 8.21 2.72 1.22
C LEU A 63 7.61 2.61 2.63
N HIS A 64 6.34 2.23 2.76
CA HIS A 64 5.71 1.96 4.06
C HIS A 64 6.48 0.89 4.84
N ASP A 65 6.78 -0.23 4.20
CA ASP A 65 7.49 -1.35 4.83
C ASP A 65 8.91 -0.95 5.27
N LEU A 66 9.59 -0.13 4.47
CA LEU A 66 10.87 0.46 4.85
C LEU A 66 10.73 1.28 6.14
N LEU A 67 9.76 2.19 6.20
CA LEU A 67 9.58 3.10 7.33
C LEU A 67 9.21 2.33 8.60
N VAL A 68 8.31 1.34 8.51
CA VAL A 68 7.99 0.44 9.63
C VAL A 68 9.22 -0.32 10.09
N ARG A 69 10.02 -0.84 9.16
CA ARG A 69 11.26 -1.54 9.50
C ARG A 69 12.28 -0.62 10.19
N ILE A 70 12.41 0.62 9.72
CA ILE A 70 13.29 1.62 10.33
C ILE A 70 12.84 1.89 11.78
N ASP A 71 11.57 2.22 11.97
CA ASP A 71 10.97 2.52 13.28
C ASP A 71 11.05 1.35 14.27
N THR A 72 10.88 0.12 13.77
CA THR A 72 10.94 -1.09 14.61
C THR A 72 12.36 -1.41 15.09
N ASN A 73 13.39 -1.10 14.29
CA ASN A 73 14.76 -1.56 14.54
C ASN A 73 15.71 -0.47 15.03
N HIS A 74 15.28 0.80 15.04
CA HIS A 74 16.11 1.94 15.39
C HIS A 74 15.32 2.92 16.25
N ASP A 75 16.02 3.59 17.16
CA ASP A 75 15.44 4.67 17.97
C ASP A 75 15.32 5.94 17.11
N VAL A 76 14.16 6.10 16.48
CA VAL A 76 13.86 7.19 15.55
C VAL A 76 12.49 7.79 15.84
N THR A 77 12.23 8.97 15.28
CA THR A 77 10.88 9.55 15.22
C THR A 77 10.57 9.92 13.78
N ILE A 78 9.48 9.37 13.23
CA ILE A 78 9.04 9.61 11.86
C ILE A 78 7.93 10.67 11.83
N ASP A 79 8.18 11.76 11.13
CA ASP A 79 7.19 12.78 10.75
C ASP A 79 6.91 12.71 9.25
N ASP A 80 5.72 12.21 8.92
CA ASP A 80 5.21 12.04 7.57
C ASP A 80 4.02 12.97 7.28
N THR A 81 3.85 14.05 8.04
CA THR A 81 2.70 14.96 7.91
C THR A 81 2.58 15.62 6.53
N GLN A 82 3.67 15.70 5.76
CA GLN A 82 3.68 16.21 4.38
C GLN A 82 3.62 15.10 3.31
N ALA A 83 3.49 13.84 3.73
CA ALA A 83 3.41 12.68 2.86
C ALA A 83 1.98 12.13 2.81
N VAL A 84 0.99 13.01 2.59
CA VAL A 84 -0.43 12.65 2.50
C VAL A 84 -0.72 11.93 1.19
N ILE A 85 -1.16 10.68 1.28
CA ILE A 85 -1.46 9.83 0.12
C ILE A 85 -2.96 9.61 -0.09
N GLY A 86 -3.79 9.96 0.88
CA GLY A 86 -5.23 9.77 0.77
C GLY A 86 -6.00 10.12 2.03
N TYR A 87 -7.25 9.66 2.05
CA TYR A 87 -8.18 9.83 3.16
C TYR A 87 -9.00 8.56 3.36
N LEU A 88 -9.42 8.30 4.60
CA LEU A 88 -10.44 7.30 4.90
C LEU A 88 -11.85 7.87 4.72
N GLY A 89 -12.87 7.01 4.73
CA GLY A 89 -14.28 7.41 4.58
C GLY A 89 -14.81 8.36 5.67
N ASP A 90 -14.17 8.40 6.83
CA ASP A 90 -14.48 9.33 7.94
C ASP A 90 -13.75 10.68 7.82
N GLY A 91 -12.95 10.88 6.76
CA GLY A 91 -12.15 12.08 6.54
C GLY A 91 -10.76 12.06 7.20
N THR A 92 -10.39 10.97 7.88
CA THR A 92 -9.04 10.82 8.46
C THR A 92 -7.98 10.90 7.36
N VAL A 93 -6.99 11.78 7.56
CA VAL A 93 -5.81 11.89 6.69
C VAL A 93 -5.00 10.60 6.75
N VAL A 94 -4.61 10.09 5.59
CA VAL A 94 -3.71 8.96 5.44
C VAL A 94 -2.38 9.46 4.88
N THR A 95 -1.30 9.07 5.53
CA THR A 95 0.06 9.32 5.08
C THR A 95 0.76 7.99 4.84
N VAL A 96 1.92 8.02 4.17
CA VAL A 96 2.61 6.76 3.79
C VAL A 96 3.05 5.91 5.00
N TYR A 97 3.30 6.52 6.16
CA TYR A 97 3.62 5.76 7.38
C TYR A 97 2.39 5.58 8.29
N ARG A 98 1.56 6.61 8.49
CA ARG A 98 0.38 6.53 9.37
C ARG A 98 -0.91 6.16 8.63
N HIS A 99 -1.65 5.22 9.23
CA HIS A 99 -2.94 4.73 8.73
C HIS A 99 -2.90 4.01 7.37
N PHE A 100 -1.72 3.68 6.86
CA PHE A 100 -1.53 3.01 5.57
C PHE A 100 -2.35 1.72 5.42
N LYS A 101 -2.25 0.80 6.38
CA LYS A 101 -3.02 -0.47 6.35
C LYS A 101 -4.54 -0.24 6.33
N ARG A 102 -5.04 0.64 7.21
CA ARG A 102 -6.48 1.02 7.22
C ARG A 102 -6.94 1.60 5.88
N TRP A 103 -6.04 2.29 5.17
CA TRP A 103 -6.32 2.84 3.86
C TRP A 103 -6.36 1.77 2.78
N LEU A 104 -5.47 0.78 2.81
CA LEU A 104 -5.56 -0.39 1.93
C LEU A 104 -6.88 -1.14 2.12
N ASP A 105 -7.28 -1.37 3.38
CA ASP A 105 -8.56 -2.03 3.69
C ASP A 105 -9.74 -1.22 3.14
N PHE A 106 -9.69 0.10 3.32
CA PHE A 106 -10.70 1.01 2.78
C PHE A 106 -10.77 1.00 1.25
N LEU A 107 -9.63 1.02 0.57
CA LEU A 107 -9.56 0.95 -0.90
C LEU A 107 -10.05 -0.39 -1.42
N SER A 108 -9.66 -1.50 -0.75
CA SER A 108 -10.14 -2.84 -1.07
C SER A 108 -11.66 -2.93 -0.96
N ALA A 109 -12.22 -2.47 0.17
CA ALA A 109 -13.65 -2.44 0.38
C ALA A 109 -14.38 -1.57 -0.64
N ALA A 110 -13.83 -0.41 -0.99
CA ALA A 110 -14.39 0.46 -2.01
C ALA A 110 -14.37 -0.17 -3.40
N ARG A 111 -13.28 -0.86 -3.75
CA ARG A 111 -13.12 -1.56 -5.03
C ARG A 111 -14.20 -2.62 -5.20
N VAL A 112 -14.35 -3.53 -4.23
CA VAL A 112 -15.32 -4.62 -4.34
C VAL A 112 -16.76 -4.10 -4.27
N ARG A 113 -17.04 -3.11 -3.42
CA ARG A 113 -18.34 -2.42 -3.38
C ARG A 113 -18.74 -1.84 -4.74
N SER A 114 -17.77 -1.26 -5.47
CA SER A 114 -18.04 -0.71 -6.81
C SER A 114 -18.40 -1.77 -7.86
N MET A 115 -18.10 -3.04 -7.60
CA MET A 115 -18.43 -4.15 -8.49
C MET A 115 -19.77 -4.80 -8.19
N GLU A 116 -20.42 -4.45 -7.07
CA GLU A 116 -21.73 -5.00 -6.73
C GLU A 116 -22.76 -4.63 -7.80
N GLY A 117 -23.47 -5.63 -8.33
CA GLY A 117 -24.40 -5.46 -9.45
C GLY A 117 -23.75 -5.39 -10.84
N VAL A 118 -22.43 -5.51 -10.94
CA VAL A 118 -21.67 -5.56 -12.21
C VAL A 118 -21.24 -7.00 -12.49
N VAL A 119 -21.05 -7.33 -13.77
CA VAL A 119 -20.45 -8.62 -14.17
C VAL A 119 -19.00 -8.65 -13.72
N VAL A 120 -18.64 -9.67 -12.94
CA VAL A 120 -17.30 -9.92 -12.45
C VAL A 120 -16.81 -11.30 -12.85
N GLU A 121 -15.50 -11.41 -12.99
CA GLU A 121 -14.79 -12.68 -13.06
C GLU A 121 -14.28 -13.05 -11.66
N VAL A 122 -14.61 -14.27 -11.22
CA VAL A 122 -14.14 -14.84 -9.96
C VAL A 122 -12.89 -15.68 -10.25
N ARG A 123 -11.80 -15.40 -9.55
CA ARG A 123 -10.54 -16.15 -9.68
C ARG A 123 -10.05 -16.68 -8.32
N ALA A 124 -9.41 -17.84 -8.35
CA ALA A 124 -8.59 -18.35 -7.25
C ALA A 124 -7.18 -18.65 -7.77
N ASN A 125 -6.15 -18.15 -7.09
CA ASN A 125 -4.75 -18.31 -7.51
C ASN A 125 -4.52 -17.89 -8.98
N GLY A 126 -5.21 -16.84 -9.44
CA GLY A 126 -5.14 -16.34 -10.81
C GLY A 126 -5.92 -17.17 -11.85
N VAL A 127 -6.49 -18.32 -11.49
CA VAL A 127 -7.29 -19.17 -12.36
C VAL A 127 -8.75 -18.73 -12.30
N LYS A 128 -9.38 -18.51 -13.47
CA LYS A 128 -10.82 -18.23 -13.57
C LYS A 128 -11.63 -19.42 -13.09
N LEU A 129 -12.51 -19.17 -12.13
CA LEU A 129 -13.49 -20.13 -11.64
C LEU A 129 -14.85 -19.92 -12.34
N ALA A 130 -15.31 -18.68 -12.40
CA ALA A 130 -16.62 -18.34 -12.95
C ALA A 130 -16.70 -16.86 -13.39
N GLU A 131 -17.81 -16.50 -14.01
CA GLU A 131 -18.17 -15.13 -14.39
C GLU A 131 -19.68 -14.94 -14.21
N GLY A 132 -20.09 -13.79 -13.65
CA GLY A 132 -21.50 -13.49 -13.40
C GLY A 132 -21.68 -12.16 -12.67
N VAL A 133 -22.93 -11.74 -12.45
CA VAL A 133 -23.25 -10.49 -11.76
C VAL A 133 -22.97 -10.64 -10.27
N LEU A 134 -22.10 -9.80 -9.69
CA LEU A 134 -21.81 -9.86 -8.25
C LEU A 134 -23.04 -9.47 -7.42
N ARG A 135 -23.48 -10.36 -6.53
CA ARG A 135 -24.63 -10.14 -5.65
C ARG A 135 -24.24 -9.86 -4.21
N SER A 136 -23.20 -10.52 -3.71
CA SER A 136 -22.70 -10.29 -2.36
C SER A 136 -21.23 -10.71 -2.25
N TYR A 137 -20.52 -10.18 -1.26
CA TYR A 137 -19.14 -10.53 -1.00
C TYR A 137 -18.80 -10.35 0.48
N GLU A 138 -17.75 -11.04 0.92
CA GLU A 138 -17.10 -10.90 2.22
C GLU A 138 -15.61 -10.65 1.99
N LEU A 139 -15.03 -9.68 2.70
CA LEU A 139 -13.61 -9.34 2.58
C LEU A 139 -12.78 -10.18 3.55
N MET A 140 -11.56 -10.51 3.16
CA MET A 140 -10.60 -11.03 4.15
C MET A 140 -10.24 -9.96 5.17
N GLU A 141 -9.95 -10.37 6.41
CA GLU A 141 -9.51 -9.46 7.48
C GLU A 141 -8.08 -8.93 7.25
N ASP A 142 -7.25 -9.64 6.48
CA ASP A 142 -5.85 -9.30 6.23
C ASP A 142 -5.55 -8.93 4.77
N GLY A 143 -5.52 -7.63 4.48
CA GLY A 143 -4.47 -6.96 3.70
C GLY A 143 -4.47 -6.96 2.18
N ASP A 144 -4.82 -8.06 1.48
CA ASP A 144 -4.36 -8.20 0.08
C ASP A 144 -5.45 -8.15 -0.99
N PHE A 145 -6.40 -7.20 -0.88
CA PHE A 145 -7.47 -7.01 -1.86
C PHE A 145 -8.31 -8.27 -2.19
N TYR A 146 -8.27 -9.28 -1.33
CA TYR A 146 -8.95 -10.56 -1.50
C TYR A 146 -10.32 -10.58 -0.83
N VAL A 147 -11.17 -11.43 -1.39
CA VAL A 147 -12.52 -11.71 -0.96
C VAL A 147 -12.52 -13.12 -0.36
N SER A 148 -13.03 -13.29 0.86
CA SER A 148 -13.13 -14.59 1.54
C SER A 148 -14.29 -15.44 1.01
N ALA A 149 -15.36 -14.79 0.55
CA ALA A 149 -16.49 -15.44 -0.07
C ALA A 149 -17.25 -14.47 -1.00
N CYS A 150 -17.86 -14.98 -2.07
CA CYS A 150 -18.75 -14.20 -2.92
C CYS A 150 -19.89 -15.02 -3.50
N THR A 151 -20.97 -14.32 -3.84
CA THR A 151 -22.10 -14.89 -4.58
C THR A 151 -22.26 -14.12 -5.89
N ILE A 152 -22.33 -14.85 -7.00
CA ILE A 152 -22.60 -14.30 -8.34
C ILE A 152 -23.89 -14.89 -8.92
N GLU A 153 -24.47 -14.18 -9.89
CA GLU A 153 -25.59 -14.65 -10.70
C GLU A 153 -25.18 -14.79 -12.17
N ALA A 154 -25.20 -16.03 -12.68
CA ALA A 154 -24.96 -16.36 -14.09
C ALA A 154 -26.19 -17.08 -14.67
N ASP A 155 -26.22 -18.42 -14.64
CA ASP A 155 -27.39 -19.25 -14.96
C ASP A 155 -28.19 -19.67 -13.70
N GLY A 156 -27.78 -19.14 -12.55
CA GLY A 156 -28.28 -19.37 -11.21
C GLY A 156 -27.42 -18.62 -10.20
N LEU A 157 -27.76 -18.73 -8.91
CA LEU A 157 -26.89 -18.21 -7.84
C LEU A 157 -25.78 -19.20 -7.55
N GLU A 158 -24.54 -18.75 -7.70
CA GLU A 158 -23.33 -19.54 -7.43
C GLU A 158 -22.54 -18.88 -6.29
N HIS A 159 -22.09 -19.70 -5.35
CA HIS A 159 -21.35 -19.26 -4.16
C HIS A 159 -19.93 -19.84 -4.16
N PHE A 160 -18.96 -19.00 -3.85
CA PHE A 160 -17.54 -19.33 -3.81
C PHE A 160 -16.95 -18.89 -2.47
N GLU A 161 -16.05 -19.72 -1.92
CA GLU A 161 -15.31 -19.46 -0.68
C GLU A 161 -13.80 -19.70 -0.90
N GLY A 162 -12.97 -19.02 -0.11
CA GLY A 162 -11.51 -19.14 -0.14
C GLY A 162 -10.82 -17.80 -0.38
N GLU A 163 -9.55 -17.83 -0.76
CA GLU A 163 -8.80 -16.63 -1.16
C GLU A 163 -9.13 -16.30 -2.63
N LEU A 164 -10.12 -15.41 -2.83
CA LEU A 164 -10.66 -15.08 -4.14
C LEU A 164 -10.26 -13.67 -4.58
N SER A 165 -9.99 -13.49 -5.87
CA SER A 165 -9.91 -12.18 -6.50
C SER A 165 -11.06 -11.96 -7.48
N LEU A 166 -11.61 -10.74 -7.44
CA LEU A 166 -12.70 -10.31 -8.32
C LEU A 166 -12.20 -9.22 -9.27
N ALA A 167 -12.56 -9.34 -10.54
CA ALA A 167 -12.29 -8.33 -11.56
C ALA A 167 -13.57 -8.02 -12.35
N ALA A 168 -13.91 -6.74 -12.50
CA ALA A 168 -15.03 -6.34 -13.35
C ALA A 168 -14.72 -6.68 -14.82
N VAL A 169 -15.70 -7.26 -15.51
CA VAL A 169 -15.62 -7.53 -16.95
C VAL A 169 -16.16 -6.30 -17.68
N MET A 170 -15.32 -5.70 -18.54
CA MET A 170 -15.70 -4.58 -19.41
C MET A 170 -16.39 -5.06 -20.68
#